data_AF-A0A661N130-F1
#
_entry.id   AF-A0A661N130-F1
#
_cell.length_a   1.000
_cell.length_b   1.000
_cell.length_c   1.000
_cell.angle_alpha   90.00
_cell.angle_beta   90.00
_cell.angle_gamma   90.00
#
_symmetry.space_group_name_H-M   'P 1'
#
loop_
_entity.id
_entity.type
_entity.pdbx_description
1 polymer ?
#
loop_
_entity_poly.entity_id
_entity_poly.type
_entity_poly.pdbx_seq_one_letter_code
_entity_poly.pdbx_strand_id
1 'polypeptide(L)'
;MACARTAPVQDPLDYLRLGVDPGAEADAVIEDLRQHGFEIGRRIDERDFVAFDAARGTESTVRVVTSRGPSLSILVPDARWPERLWVELGPDPRPDFDRDGQHDVVVTIRERGRTCLAWAQVDAHGYASEVFRSRIEWGESPCVIEIDVSWPRLLLEVSVPNAPMPDARVRIPIKASARRWVLDDSPSATARWDQEVERRKQALEEAETRGDIPAARRLETELGWLDRLRKAEPPVLEPTGDGEKAR
;
A
#
# COMPACT_ATOMS: atom_id res chain seq x y z
N MET A 1 17.64 6.25 -36.63
CA MET A 1 17.01 7.42 -35.98
C MET A 1 16.28 6.91 -34.75
N ALA A 2 16.75 7.26 -33.56
CA ALA A 2 16.11 6.89 -32.30
C ALA A 2 14.96 7.88 -32.05
N CYS A 3 13.74 7.40 -31.89
CA CYS A 3 12.63 8.22 -31.41
C CYS A 3 12.92 8.55 -29.94
N ALA A 4 13.21 9.82 -29.65
CA ALA A 4 13.26 10.30 -28.29
C ALA A 4 11.88 10.05 -27.66
N ARG A 5 11.84 9.27 -26.56
CA ARG A 5 10.66 9.21 -25.70
C ARG A 5 10.32 10.64 -25.31
N THR A 6 9.08 11.04 -25.54
CA THR A 6 8.54 12.31 -25.03
C THR A 6 8.90 12.38 -23.55
N ALA A 7 9.57 13.46 -23.14
CA ALA A 7 9.82 13.72 -21.73
C ALA A 7 8.49 13.60 -20.97
N PRO A 8 8.47 13.05 -19.74
CA PRO A 8 7.26 13.04 -18.94
C PRO A 8 6.74 14.48 -18.89
N VAL A 9 5.44 14.65 -19.18
CA VAL A 9 4.75 15.92 -18.98
C VAL A 9 4.98 16.28 -17.51
N GLN A 10 5.80 17.31 -17.26
CA GLN A 10 5.95 17.85 -15.91
C GLN A 10 4.56 18.26 -15.44
N ASP A 11 4.18 17.83 -14.24
CA ASP A 11 2.92 18.27 -13.66
C ASP A 11 3.02 19.80 -13.52
N PRO A 12 2.10 20.60 -14.10
CA PRO A 12 2.11 22.05 -13.97
C PRO A 12 2.05 22.54 -12.50
N LEU A 13 1.83 21.63 -11.54
CA LEU A 13 1.82 21.86 -10.09
C LEU A 13 3.11 21.42 -9.37
N ASP A 14 4.19 21.07 -10.08
CA ASP A 14 5.50 20.75 -9.48
C ASP A 14 6.22 21.95 -8.82
N TYR A 15 5.57 23.12 -8.73
CA TYR A 15 6.13 24.29 -8.04
C TYR A 15 5.82 24.24 -6.53
N LEU A 16 6.85 24.00 -5.72
CA LEU A 16 6.78 24.12 -4.26
C LEU A 16 6.41 25.55 -3.84
N ARG A 17 5.21 25.74 -3.30
CA ARG A 17 4.77 26.98 -2.65
C ARG A 17 4.77 26.76 -1.13
N LEU A 18 5.71 27.39 -0.43
CA LEU A 18 5.81 27.28 1.03
C LEU A 18 4.92 28.33 1.71
N GLY A 19 4.24 27.93 2.80
CA GLY A 19 3.42 28.81 3.61
C GLY A 19 2.01 29.05 3.07
N VAL A 20 1.47 28.09 2.30
CA VAL A 20 0.11 28.15 1.77
C VAL A 20 -0.91 27.67 2.82
N ASP A 21 -2.14 28.17 2.72
CA ASP A 21 -3.27 27.55 3.39
C ASP A 21 -3.63 26.24 2.66
N PRO A 22 -3.61 25.06 3.33
CA PRO A 22 -3.85 23.78 2.68
C PRO A 22 -5.23 23.70 2.01
N GLY A 23 -6.25 24.32 2.62
CA GLY A 23 -7.61 24.35 2.11
C GLY A 23 -7.72 25.12 0.80
N ALA A 24 -7.24 26.36 0.79
CA ALA A 24 -7.26 27.23 -0.37
C ALA A 24 -6.39 26.68 -1.53
N GLU A 25 -5.22 26.12 -1.22
CA GLU A 25 -4.38 25.48 -2.24
C GLU A 25 -5.06 24.23 -2.81
N ALA A 26 -5.66 23.38 -1.97
CA ALA A 26 -6.41 22.23 -2.44
C ALA A 26 -7.60 22.63 -3.32
N ASP A 27 -8.34 23.68 -2.96
CA ASP A 27 -9.43 24.22 -3.78
C ASP A 27 -8.95 24.71 -5.15
N ALA A 28 -7.80 25.38 -5.20
CA ALA A 28 -7.20 25.82 -6.46
C ALA A 28 -6.79 24.63 -7.34
N VAL A 29 -6.17 23.59 -6.76
CA VAL A 29 -5.81 22.37 -7.49
C VAL A 29 -7.04 21.61 -7.97
N ILE A 30 -8.07 21.52 -7.13
CA ILE A 30 -9.35 20.88 -7.48
C ILE A 30 -10.00 21.60 -8.67
N GLU A 31 -10.00 22.93 -8.66
CA GLU A 31 -10.56 23.72 -9.75
C GLU A 31 -9.78 23.52 -11.06
N ASP A 32 -8.44 23.49 -11.01
CA ASP A 32 -7.62 23.17 -12.16
C ASP A 32 -7.90 21.76 -12.71
N LEU A 33 -8.02 20.75 -11.83
CA LEU A 33 -8.36 19.38 -12.23
C LEU A 33 -9.73 19.30 -12.90
N ARG A 34 -10.74 20.02 -12.38
CA ARG A 34 -12.07 20.11 -12.99
C ARG A 34 -12.03 20.74 -14.39
N GLN A 35 -11.24 21.80 -14.57
CA GLN A 35 -11.04 22.43 -15.88
C GLN A 35 -10.40 21.47 -16.89
N HIS A 36 -9.61 20.51 -16.41
CA HIS A 36 -9.03 19.43 -17.21
C HIS A 36 -9.92 18.17 -17.31
N GLY A 37 -11.17 18.25 -16.84
CA GLY A 37 -12.18 17.19 -16.98
C GLY A 37 -12.07 16.06 -15.97
N PHE A 38 -11.38 16.26 -14.85
CA PHE A 38 -11.42 15.33 -13.73
C PHE A 38 -12.67 15.56 -12.88
N GLU A 39 -13.31 14.47 -12.49
CA GLU A 39 -14.33 14.43 -11.45
C GLU A 39 -13.65 14.25 -10.10
N ILE A 40 -13.98 15.08 -9.11
CA ILE A 40 -13.47 14.94 -7.74
C ILE A 40 -14.32 13.91 -7.00
N GLY A 41 -13.68 12.90 -6.44
CA GLY A 41 -14.35 11.91 -5.61
C GLY A 41 -14.34 12.35 -4.15
N ARG A 42 -13.57 11.66 -3.31
CA ARG A 42 -13.52 11.94 -1.88
C ARG A 42 -12.60 13.13 -1.59
N ARG A 43 -13.00 13.96 -0.62
CA ARG A 43 -12.16 14.98 0.03
C ARG A 43 -12.12 14.74 1.53
N ILE A 44 -10.95 14.93 2.11
CA ILE A 44 -10.67 14.80 3.53
C ILE A 44 -9.94 16.08 3.96
N ASP A 45 -10.58 16.83 4.85
CA ASP A 45 -9.99 18.00 5.48
C ASP A 45 -9.51 17.59 6.89
N GLU A 46 -8.19 17.54 7.06
CA GLU A 46 -7.53 17.40 8.36
C GLU A 46 -6.97 18.74 8.80
N ARG A 47 -6.52 18.81 10.06
CA ARG A 47 -5.98 20.04 10.64
C ARG A 47 -4.84 20.65 9.80
N ASP A 48 -3.87 19.83 9.40
CA ASP A 48 -2.64 20.30 8.77
C ASP A 48 -2.50 19.91 7.28
N PHE A 49 -3.49 19.20 6.73
CA PHE A 49 -3.52 18.85 5.32
C PHE A 49 -4.94 18.66 4.78
N VAL A 50 -5.07 18.73 3.45
CA VAL A 50 -6.25 18.27 2.71
C VAL A 50 -5.83 17.15 1.77
N ALA A 51 -6.54 16.03 1.80
CA ALA A 51 -6.36 14.94 0.86
C ALA A 51 -7.61 14.80 -0.01
N PHE A 52 -7.44 14.50 -1.30
CA PHE A 52 -8.57 14.23 -2.18
C PHE A 52 -8.18 13.27 -3.30
N ASP A 53 -9.18 12.59 -3.85
CA ASP A 53 -9.05 11.82 -5.08
C ASP A 53 -9.86 12.44 -6.22
N ALA A 54 -9.41 12.15 -7.44
CA ALA A 54 -10.07 12.58 -8.66
C ALA A 54 -9.85 11.59 -9.79
N ALA A 55 -10.77 11.54 -10.75
CA ALA A 55 -10.72 10.60 -11.87
C ALA A 55 -11.17 11.22 -13.19
N ARG A 56 -10.60 10.72 -14.30
CA ARG A 56 -10.97 11.08 -15.67
C ARG A 56 -10.80 9.88 -16.59
N GLY A 57 -11.91 9.27 -17.01
CA GLY A 57 -11.86 8.07 -17.86
C GLY A 57 -11.10 6.94 -17.18
N THR A 58 -9.92 6.57 -17.69
CA THR A 58 -9.05 5.54 -17.09
C THR A 58 -7.96 6.12 -16.19
N GLU A 59 -7.87 7.45 -16.08
CA GLU A 59 -6.92 8.14 -15.22
C GLU A 59 -7.52 8.38 -13.84
N SER A 60 -6.69 8.27 -12.81
CA SER A 60 -7.09 8.56 -11.43
C SER A 60 -5.91 9.12 -10.65
N THR A 61 -6.19 9.97 -9.68
CA THR A 61 -5.17 10.61 -8.85
C THR A 61 -5.60 10.72 -7.40
N VAL A 62 -4.63 10.62 -6.50
CA VAL A 62 -4.75 11.01 -5.10
C VAL A 62 -3.72 12.09 -4.82
N ARG A 63 -4.15 13.18 -4.21
CA ARG A 63 -3.27 14.27 -3.78
C ARG A 63 -3.41 14.53 -2.29
N VAL A 64 -2.30 14.90 -1.66
CA VAL A 64 -2.25 15.43 -0.29
C VAL A 64 -1.58 16.79 -0.35
N VAL A 65 -2.30 17.81 0.09
CA VAL A 65 -1.87 19.21 0.11
C VAL A 65 -1.66 19.62 1.56
N THR A 66 -0.48 20.13 1.87
CA THR A 66 -0.10 20.62 3.20
C THR A 66 0.25 22.10 3.13
N SER A 67 0.71 22.68 4.23
CA SER A 67 1.23 24.06 4.25
C SER A 67 2.48 24.26 3.38
N ARG A 68 3.07 23.15 2.88
CA ARG A 68 4.17 23.13 1.91
C ARG A 68 3.71 23.06 0.45
N GLY A 69 2.40 23.07 0.21
CA GLY A 69 1.80 22.76 -1.09
C GLY A 69 1.53 21.26 -1.26
N PRO A 70 1.45 20.76 -2.51
CA PRO A 70 1.27 19.32 -2.76
C PRO A 70 2.44 18.49 -2.22
N SER A 71 2.20 17.71 -1.15
CA SER A 71 3.22 16.85 -0.53
C SER A 71 3.16 15.41 -1.01
N LEU A 72 2.02 14.95 -1.52
CA LEU A 72 1.88 13.64 -2.18
C LEU A 72 1.05 13.84 -3.44
N SER A 73 1.51 13.25 -4.55
CA SER A 73 0.76 13.18 -5.79
C SER A 73 0.98 11.79 -6.40
N ILE A 74 -0.10 11.00 -6.41
CA ILE A 74 -0.13 9.71 -7.10
C ILE A 74 -1.06 9.89 -8.28
N LEU A 75 -0.55 9.72 -9.50
CA LEU A 75 -1.32 9.75 -10.73
C LEU A 75 -1.15 8.41 -11.43
N VAL A 76 -2.25 7.80 -11.86
CA VAL A 76 -2.26 6.53 -12.57
C VAL A 76 -3.00 6.72 -13.89
N PRO A 77 -2.48 6.20 -15.03
CA PRO A 77 -1.30 5.33 -15.15
C PRO A 77 0.06 6.03 -14.92
N ASP A 78 0.98 5.37 -14.22
CA ASP A 78 2.37 5.81 -14.02
C ASP A 78 3.33 4.83 -14.72
N ALA A 79 4.17 5.32 -15.61
CA ALA A 79 5.14 4.49 -16.33
C ALA A 79 6.17 3.80 -15.41
N ARG A 80 6.40 4.34 -14.21
CA ARG A 80 7.28 3.75 -13.19
C ARG A 80 6.64 2.56 -12.48
N TRP A 81 5.30 2.51 -12.46
CA TRP A 81 4.49 1.51 -11.75
C TRP A 81 3.34 1.03 -12.64
N PRO A 82 3.66 0.36 -13.76
CA PRO A 82 2.68 0.01 -14.80
C PRO A 82 1.60 -0.98 -14.34
N GLU A 83 1.81 -1.66 -13.21
CA GLU A 83 0.84 -2.55 -12.58
C GLU A 83 -0.30 -1.82 -11.86
N ARG A 84 -0.11 -0.54 -11.51
CA ARG A 84 -1.15 0.30 -10.90
C ARG A 84 -2.12 0.76 -11.99
N LEU A 85 -3.40 0.49 -11.79
CA LEU A 85 -4.46 0.77 -12.76
C LEU A 85 -5.47 1.81 -12.27
N TRP A 86 -5.60 2.00 -10.96
CA TRP A 86 -6.47 2.99 -10.37
C TRP A 86 -6.01 3.37 -8.96
N VAL A 87 -6.26 4.61 -8.55
CA VAL A 87 -6.06 5.08 -7.18
C VAL A 87 -7.24 5.91 -6.69
N GLU A 88 -7.56 5.78 -5.42
CA GLU A 88 -8.58 6.58 -4.72
C GLU A 88 -8.24 6.64 -3.23
N LEU A 89 -8.85 7.56 -2.48
CA LEU A 89 -8.69 7.56 -1.03
C LEU A 89 -9.35 6.31 -0.43
N GLY A 90 -8.66 5.72 0.54
CA GLY A 90 -9.12 4.54 1.27
C GLY A 90 -10.40 4.80 2.06
N PRO A 91 -11.13 3.74 2.45
CA PRO A 91 -12.35 3.87 3.24
C PRO A 91 -12.07 4.34 4.67
N ASP A 92 -13.11 4.87 5.33
CA ASP A 92 -13.10 5.06 6.79
C ASP A 92 -13.37 3.74 7.54
N PRO A 93 -13.01 3.65 8.82
CA PRO A 93 -12.23 4.63 9.60
C PRO A 93 -10.77 4.74 9.12
N ARG A 94 -10.11 5.88 9.37
CA ARG A 94 -8.69 6.08 9.09
C ARG A 94 -7.87 5.90 10.38
N PRO A 95 -6.63 5.38 10.29
CA PRO A 95 -5.79 5.20 11.46
C PRO A 95 -5.24 6.54 11.98
N ASP A 96 -5.05 6.63 13.30
CA ASP A 96 -4.30 7.67 14.03
C ASP A 96 -3.43 6.93 15.06
N PHE A 97 -2.34 6.31 14.58
CA PHE A 97 -1.58 5.39 15.41
C PHE A 97 -0.55 6.06 16.30
N ASP A 98 -0.05 7.24 15.93
CA ASP A 98 0.78 8.05 16.82
C ASP A 98 -0.06 8.88 17.80
N ARG A 99 -1.38 8.91 17.62
CA ARG A 99 -2.37 9.49 18.54
C ARG A 99 -2.18 10.98 18.71
N ASP A 100 -1.79 11.65 17.63
CA ASP A 100 -1.64 13.09 17.59
C ASP A 100 -2.99 13.79 17.29
N GLY A 101 -4.03 13.01 17.00
CA GLY A 101 -5.38 13.48 16.68
C GLY A 101 -5.57 13.82 15.21
N GLN A 102 -4.56 13.60 14.37
CA GLN A 102 -4.61 13.72 12.93
C GLN A 102 -4.61 12.32 12.30
N HIS A 103 -5.65 12.02 11.54
CA HIS A 103 -5.70 10.72 10.90
C HIS A 103 -4.81 10.67 9.67
N ASP A 104 -4.18 9.51 9.48
CA ASP A 104 -3.31 9.24 8.35
C ASP A 104 -4.07 9.15 7.02
N VAL A 105 -3.30 9.16 5.93
CA VAL A 105 -3.80 9.00 4.56
C VAL A 105 -3.67 7.53 4.15
N VAL A 106 -4.81 6.91 3.86
CA VAL A 106 -4.88 5.58 3.24
C VAL A 106 -5.26 5.77 1.77
N VAL A 107 -4.59 5.07 0.88
CA VAL A 107 -4.82 5.08 -0.57
C VAL A 107 -5.14 3.66 -1.01
N THR A 108 -6.29 3.49 -1.65
CA THR A 108 -6.64 2.25 -2.35
C THR A 108 -5.96 2.27 -3.71
N ILE A 109 -5.19 1.24 -4.02
CA ILE A 109 -4.48 1.05 -5.29
C ILE A 109 -5.02 -0.22 -5.94
N ARG A 110 -5.69 -0.09 -7.08
CA ARG A 110 -6.14 -1.24 -7.86
C ARG A 110 -5.03 -1.67 -8.81
N GLU A 111 -4.63 -2.92 -8.71
CA GLU A 111 -3.70 -3.58 -9.63
C GLU A 111 -4.43 -4.66 -10.44
N ARG A 112 -3.71 -5.34 -11.34
CA ARG A 112 -4.26 -6.51 -12.05
C ARG A 112 -4.54 -7.64 -11.05
N GLY A 113 -5.82 -7.93 -10.84
CA GLY A 113 -6.27 -9.09 -10.05
C GLY A 113 -6.21 -8.90 -8.53
N ARG A 114 -5.92 -7.70 -8.03
CA ARG A 114 -5.96 -7.38 -6.59
C ARG A 114 -6.11 -5.89 -6.33
N THR A 115 -6.46 -5.56 -5.09
CA THR A 115 -6.49 -4.20 -4.56
C THR A 115 -5.55 -4.14 -3.36
N CYS A 116 -4.63 -3.19 -3.38
CA CYS A 116 -3.67 -2.93 -2.32
C CYS A 116 -3.98 -1.62 -1.61
N LEU A 117 -3.54 -1.50 -0.37
CA LEU A 117 -3.60 -0.29 0.42
C LEU A 117 -2.19 0.26 0.55
N ALA A 118 -2.01 1.54 0.24
CA ALA A 118 -0.85 2.30 0.64
C ALA A 118 -1.24 3.19 1.82
N TRP A 119 -0.31 3.39 2.74
CA TRP A 119 -0.55 4.19 3.93
C TRP A 119 0.59 5.19 4.08
N ALA A 120 0.22 6.47 4.13
CA ALA A 120 1.11 7.58 4.34
C ALA A 120 0.70 8.39 5.57
N GLN A 121 1.69 8.78 6.36
CA GLN A 121 1.56 9.72 7.46
C GLN A 121 2.02 11.10 6.99
N VAL A 122 1.35 12.16 7.44
CA VAL A 122 1.80 13.54 7.27
C VAL A 122 2.39 14.01 8.59
N ASP A 123 3.66 14.42 8.59
CA ASP A 123 4.28 14.91 9.81
C ASP A 123 3.90 16.36 10.14
N ALA A 124 4.26 16.82 11.34
CA ALA A 124 4.02 18.18 11.80
C ALA A 124 4.72 19.27 10.95
N HIS A 125 5.65 18.89 10.08
CA HIS A 125 6.30 19.80 9.14
C HIS A 125 5.62 19.83 7.77
N GLY A 126 4.59 19.01 7.56
CA GLY A 126 3.82 18.91 6.33
C GLY A 126 4.45 17.99 5.28
N TYR A 127 5.31 17.04 5.67
CA TYR A 127 5.84 16.00 4.78
C TYR A 127 4.99 14.73 4.87
N ALA A 128 4.52 14.26 3.72
CA ALA A 128 3.93 12.94 3.56
C ALA A 128 5.03 11.87 3.44
N SER A 129 4.94 10.81 4.24
CA SER A 129 5.85 9.68 4.21
C SER A 129 5.12 8.35 4.28
N GLU A 130 5.52 7.39 3.46
CA GLU A 130 4.95 6.03 3.47
C GLU A 130 5.36 5.28 4.76
N VAL A 131 4.38 4.76 5.49
CA VAL A 131 4.59 4.12 6.79
C VAL A 131 4.99 2.65 6.65
N PHE A 132 4.36 1.93 5.73
CA PHE A 132 4.78 0.59 5.34
C PHE A 132 5.50 0.64 4.00
N ARG A 133 6.83 0.49 4.03
CA ARG A 133 7.62 0.31 2.81
C ARG A 133 7.81 -1.17 2.55
N SER A 134 7.35 -1.61 1.38
CA SER A 134 7.69 -2.94 0.85
C SER A 134 9.20 -3.16 0.92
N ARG A 135 9.60 -4.36 1.36
CA ARG A 135 10.99 -4.79 1.35
C ARG A 135 11.07 -6.10 0.58
N ILE A 136 12.20 -6.33 -0.08
CA ILE A 136 12.47 -7.54 -0.89
C ILE A 136 12.28 -8.82 -0.06
N GLU A 137 12.54 -8.76 1.25
CA GLU A 137 12.33 -9.85 2.22
C GLU A 137 10.86 -10.29 2.38
N TRP A 138 9.89 -9.45 2.01
CA TRP A 138 8.47 -9.79 1.96
C TRP A 138 8.03 -10.35 0.59
N GLY A 139 8.98 -10.56 -0.32
CA GLY A 139 8.77 -11.04 -1.68
C GLY A 139 8.74 -9.94 -2.74
N GLU A 140 8.60 -10.36 -3.99
CA GLU A 140 8.41 -9.47 -5.13
C GLU A 140 6.96 -8.94 -5.10
N SER A 141 6.79 -7.69 -4.67
CA SER A 141 5.52 -6.94 -4.63
C SER A 141 4.49 -7.37 -3.56
N PRO A 142 4.83 -7.28 -2.25
CA PRO A 142 3.87 -7.42 -1.16
C PRO A 142 2.76 -6.37 -1.27
N CYS A 143 1.55 -6.77 -0.91
CA CYS A 143 0.36 -5.95 -1.00
C CYS A 143 -0.33 -5.91 0.36
N VAL A 144 -0.50 -4.72 0.94
CA VAL A 144 -1.35 -4.57 2.13
C VAL A 144 -2.80 -4.72 1.67
N ILE A 145 -3.53 -5.67 2.24
CA ILE A 145 -4.94 -5.92 1.89
C ILE A 145 -5.91 -5.50 2.99
N GLU A 146 -5.41 -5.26 4.20
CA GLU A 146 -6.19 -4.77 5.33
C GLU A 146 -5.30 -3.96 6.29
N ILE A 147 -5.87 -2.90 6.86
CA ILE A 147 -5.27 -2.10 7.94
C ILE A 147 -6.23 -2.18 9.12
N ASP A 148 -5.76 -2.68 10.27
CA ASP A 148 -6.52 -2.57 11.52
C ASP A 148 -6.40 -1.14 12.05
N VAL A 149 -7.47 -0.37 12.00
CA VAL A 149 -7.45 1.05 12.37
C VAL A 149 -7.29 1.29 13.87
N SER A 150 -7.52 0.26 14.70
CA SER A 150 -7.46 0.37 16.15
C SER A 150 -6.07 0.11 16.72
N TRP A 151 -5.21 -0.51 15.91
CA TRP A 151 -3.87 -0.92 16.31
C TRP A 151 -2.99 -1.07 15.07
N PRO A 152 -1.70 -0.67 15.07
CA PRO A 152 -0.83 -0.71 13.90
C PRO A 152 -0.50 -2.15 13.45
N ARG A 153 -1.48 -2.79 12.82
CA ARG A 153 -1.52 -4.16 12.33
C ARG A 153 -2.03 -4.14 10.90
N LEU A 154 -1.35 -4.92 10.06
CA LEU A 154 -1.66 -5.03 8.65
C LEU A 154 -1.86 -6.50 8.30
N LEU A 155 -2.73 -6.77 7.34
CA LEU A 155 -2.73 -8.04 6.64
C LEU A 155 -2.01 -7.86 5.32
N LEU A 156 -0.88 -8.56 5.15
CA LEU A 156 -0.11 -8.56 3.90
C LEU A 156 -0.46 -9.78 3.07
N GLU A 157 -0.67 -9.59 1.77
CA GLU A 157 -0.59 -10.63 0.77
C GLU A 157 0.82 -10.62 0.14
N VAL A 158 1.52 -11.75 0.23
CA VAL A 158 2.90 -11.91 -0.26
C VAL A 158 3.01 -13.08 -1.24
N SER A 159 3.88 -12.93 -2.23
CA SER A 159 4.19 -13.98 -3.20
C SER A 159 4.97 -15.12 -2.55
N VAL A 160 4.67 -16.37 -2.90
CA VAL A 160 5.43 -17.52 -2.42
C VAL A 160 6.71 -17.67 -3.26
N PRO A 161 7.90 -17.60 -2.65
CA PRO A 161 9.15 -17.65 -3.42
C PRO A 161 9.33 -19.01 -4.09
N ASN A 162 9.85 -19.00 -5.33
CA ASN A 162 10.11 -20.18 -6.14
C ASN A 162 8.89 -21.09 -6.35
N ALA A 163 7.67 -20.55 -6.25
CA ALA A 163 6.47 -21.32 -6.52
C ALA A 163 6.41 -21.74 -8.00
N PRO A 164 5.91 -22.95 -8.30
CA PRO A 164 5.77 -23.44 -9.67
C PRO A 164 4.75 -22.63 -10.49
N MET A 165 3.90 -21.85 -9.82
CA MET A 165 2.95 -20.94 -10.45
C MET A 165 3.16 -19.50 -9.94
N PRO A 166 3.16 -18.48 -10.84
CA PRO A 166 3.47 -17.10 -10.50
C PRO A 166 2.38 -16.39 -9.66
N ASP A 167 1.23 -17.03 -9.48
CA ASP A 167 0.09 -16.52 -8.71
C ASP A 167 0.01 -17.08 -7.28
N ALA A 168 0.96 -17.93 -6.87
CA ALA A 168 0.99 -18.48 -5.51
C ALA A 168 1.23 -17.37 -4.48
N ARG A 169 0.28 -17.17 -3.58
CA ARG A 169 0.30 -16.07 -2.60
C ARG A 169 -0.27 -16.52 -1.28
N VAL A 170 0.22 -15.93 -0.20
CA VAL A 170 -0.28 -16.19 1.16
C VAL A 170 -0.55 -14.89 1.89
N ARG A 171 -1.48 -14.95 2.85
CA ARG A 171 -1.84 -13.80 3.69
C ARG A 171 -1.21 -13.96 5.06
N ILE A 172 -0.51 -12.94 5.51
CA ILE A 172 0.21 -12.95 6.79
C ILE A 172 -0.11 -11.69 7.60
N PRO A 173 -0.51 -11.84 8.88
CA PRO A 173 -0.67 -10.71 9.77
C PRO A 173 0.70 -10.19 10.21
N ILE A 174 0.88 -8.88 10.10
CA ILE A 174 2.06 -8.19 10.60
C ILE A 174 1.65 -7.07 11.56
N LYS A 175 2.57 -6.65 12.42
CA LYS A 175 2.40 -5.52 13.32
C LYS A 175 3.62 -4.63 13.32
N ALA A 176 3.42 -3.37 13.70
CA ALA A 176 4.51 -2.49 14.05
C ALA A 176 5.16 -2.97 15.37
N SER A 177 6.49 -3.04 15.39
CA SER A 177 7.29 -3.29 16.57
C SER A 177 8.49 -2.35 16.54
N ALA A 178 8.51 -1.37 17.44
CA ALA A 178 9.45 -0.25 17.41
C ALA A 178 9.45 0.45 16.03
N ARG A 179 10.53 0.32 15.25
CA ARG A 179 10.70 0.93 13.91
C ARG A 179 10.63 -0.09 12.77
N ARG A 180 10.09 -1.28 13.02
CA ARG A 180 10.02 -2.36 12.01
C ARG A 180 8.65 -3.02 11.99
N TRP A 181 8.32 -3.57 10.83
CA TRP A 181 7.19 -4.45 10.64
C TRP A 181 7.63 -5.89 10.89
N VAL A 182 6.91 -6.61 11.74
CA VAL A 182 7.21 -8.01 12.10
C VAL A 182 5.94 -8.85 12.00
N LEU A 183 6.10 -10.18 11.89
CA LEU A 183 4.98 -11.10 12.00
C LEU A 183 4.26 -10.90 13.34
N ASP A 184 2.93 -10.85 13.29
CA ASP A 184 2.13 -10.71 14.51
C ASP A 184 1.87 -12.09 15.12
N ASP A 185 2.40 -12.30 16.32
CA ASP A 185 2.28 -13.50 17.15
C ASP A 185 1.16 -13.39 18.21
N SER A 186 0.36 -12.33 18.17
CA SER A 186 -0.75 -12.16 19.11
C SER A 186 -1.83 -13.25 18.95
N PRO A 187 -2.66 -13.52 19.99
CA PRO A 187 -3.74 -14.50 19.89
C PRO A 187 -4.73 -14.21 18.75
N SER A 188 -5.04 -12.93 18.50
CA SER A 188 -5.89 -12.51 17.40
C SER A 188 -5.27 -12.79 16.03
N ALA A 189 -3.96 -12.57 15.88
CA ALA A 189 -3.24 -12.89 14.65
C ALA A 189 -3.10 -14.40 14.44
N THR A 190 -2.93 -15.16 15.53
CA THR A 190 -2.93 -16.63 15.50
C THR A 190 -4.26 -17.18 14.99
N ALA A 191 -5.39 -16.63 15.46
CA ALA A 191 -6.71 -17.03 14.97
C ALA A 191 -6.88 -16.75 13.48
N ARG A 192 -6.41 -15.60 12.97
CA ARG A 192 -6.41 -15.30 11.53
C ARG A 192 -5.50 -16.25 10.74
N TRP A 193 -4.34 -16.59 11.30
CA TRP A 193 -3.42 -17.55 10.71
C TRP A 193 -4.07 -18.93 10.57
N ASP A 194 -4.71 -19.41 11.64
CA ASP A 194 -5.38 -20.71 11.68
C ASP A 194 -6.53 -20.74 10.66
N GLN A 195 -7.31 -19.67 10.55
CA GLN A 195 -8.36 -19.53 9.53
C GLN A 195 -7.79 -19.58 8.10
N GLU A 196 -6.66 -18.92 7.85
CA GLU A 196 -6.00 -18.93 6.54
C GLU A 196 -5.52 -20.34 6.16
N VAL A 197 -4.89 -21.04 7.10
CA VAL A 197 -4.43 -22.42 6.92
C VAL A 197 -5.62 -23.35 6.66
N GLU A 198 -6.68 -23.23 7.46
CA GLU A 198 -7.85 -24.10 7.34
C GLU A 198 -8.59 -23.88 6.02
N ARG A 199 -8.79 -22.63 5.61
CA ARG A 199 -9.36 -22.28 4.30
C ARG A 199 -8.58 -22.91 3.14
N ARG A 200 -7.25 -22.95 3.25
CA ARG A 200 -6.37 -23.52 2.21
C ARG A 200 -6.38 -25.03 2.19
N LYS A 201 -6.47 -25.68 3.35
CA LYS A 201 -6.66 -27.13 3.42
C LYS A 201 -7.97 -27.56 2.77
N GLN A 202 -9.06 -26.85 3.06
CA GLN A 202 -10.35 -27.10 2.41
C GLN A 202 -10.26 -26.91 0.90
N ALA A 203 -9.64 -25.82 0.43
CA ALA A 203 -9.43 -25.59 -0.99
C ALA A 203 -8.54 -26.66 -1.66
N LEU A 204 -7.58 -27.24 -0.93
CA LEU A 204 -6.73 -28.33 -1.40
C LEU A 204 -7.54 -29.61 -1.57
N GLU A 205 -8.32 -29.99 -0.57
CA GLU A 205 -9.22 -31.16 -0.64
C GLU A 205 -10.21 -31.03 -1.80
N GLU A 206 -10.76 -29.83 -2.04
CA GLU A 206 -11.63 -29.56 -3.19
C GLU A 206 -10.90 -29.65 -4.53
N ALA A 207 -9.64 -29.21 -4.61
CA ALA A 207 -8.81 -29.31 -5.81
C ALA A 207 -8.48 -30.77 -6.12
N GLU A 208 -8.09 -31.55 -5.11
CA GLU A 208 -7.82 -32.98 -5.23
C GLU A 208 -9.06 -33.77 -5.66
N THR A 209 -10.22 -33.50 -5.04
CA THR A 209 -11.50 -34.14 -5.39
C THR A 209 -11.88 -33.88 -6.85
N ARG A 210 -11.56 -32.69 -7.37
CA ARG A 210 -11.81 -32.32 -8.78
C ARG A 210 -10.72 -32.80 -9.75
N GLY A 211 -9.62 -33.35 -9.25
CA GLY A 211 -8.46 -33.71 -10.07
C GLY A 211 -7.70 -32.51 -10.64
N ASP A 212 -7.82 -31.33 -10.03
CA ASP A 212 -7.10 -30.11 -10.43
C ASP A 212 -5.67 -30.13 -9.88
N ILE A 213 -4.81 -30.89 -10.57
CA ILE A 213 -3.40 -31.08 -10.19
C ILE A 213 -2.62 -29.75 -10.07
N PRO A 214 -2.75 -28.77 -11.00
CA PRO A 214 -2.11 -27.48 -10.84
C PRO A 214 -2.52 -26.73 -9.56
N ALA A 215 -3.82 -26.65 -9.28
CA ALA A 215 -4.31 -25.96 -8.09
C ALA A 215 -3.85 -26.66 -6.80
N ALA A 216 -3.91 -28.00 -6.75
CA ALA A 216 -3.45 -28.78 -5.61
C ALA A 216 -1.96 -28.51 -5.29
N ARG A 217 -1.08 -28.58 -6.29
CA ARG A 217 0.36 -28.31 -6.12
C ARG A 217 0.66 -26.89 -5.64
N ARG A 218 -0.09 -25.90 -6.13
CA ARG A 218 0.03 -24.51 -5.64
C ARG A 218 -0.33 -24.43 -4.16
N LEU A 219 -1.47 -25.00 -3.78
CA LEU A 219 -1.98 -24.98 -2.41
C LEU A 219 -1.06 -25.72 -1.42
N GLU A 220 -0.48 -26.86 -1.82
CA GLU A 220 0.55 -27.57 -1.05
C GLU A 220 1.78 -26.67 -0.81
N THR A 221 2.23 -25.96 -1.85
CA THR A 221 3.38 -25.04 -1.77
C THR A 221 3.08 -23.86 -0.85
N GLU A 222 1.88 -23.27 -0.95
CA GLU A 222 1.40 -22.17 -0.11
C GLU A 222 1.28 -22.60 1.36
N LEU A 223 0.70 -23.77 1.63
CA LEU A 223 0.60 -24.35 2.98
C LEU A 223 1.99 -24.63 3.58
N GLY A 224 2.91 -25.19 2.80
CA GLY A 224 4.29 -25.42 3.22
C GLY A 224 5.06 -24.13 3.49
N TRP A 225 4.73 -23.04 2.79
CA TRP A 225 5.30 -21.72 3.06
C TRP A 225 4.74 -21.10 4.35
N LEU A 226 3.42 -21.17 4.56
CA LEU A 226 2.79 -20.74 5.81
C LEU A 226 3.36 -21.50 7.02
N ASP A 227 3.49 -22.81 6.94
CA ASP A 227 4.08 -23.60 8.04
C ASP A 227 5.52 -23.16 8.37
N ARG A 228 6.34 -22.87 7.34
CA ARG A 228 7.69 -22.33 7.52
C ARG A 228 7.68 -20.95 8.18
N LEU A 229 6.83 -20.03 7.74
CA LEU A 229 6.74 -18.69 8.32
C LEU A 229 6.28 -18.72 9.78
N ARG A 230 5.40 -19.66 10.15
CA ARG A 230 4.92 -19.83 11.53
C ARG A 230 5.98 -20.45 12.46
N LYS A 231 6.79 -21.38 11.94
CA LYS A 231 7.81 -22.10 12.69
C LYS A 231 9.16 -21.38 12.76
N ALA A 232 9.46 -20.55 11.78
CA ALA A 232 10.63 -19.71 11.82
C ALA A 232 10.52 -18.79 13.04
N GLU A 233 11.59 -18.69 13.84
CA GLU A 233 11.83 -17.43 14.54
C GLU A 233 11.67 -16.33 13.50
N PRO A 234 10.96 -15.22 13.83
CA PRO A 234 10.68 -14.17 12.85
C PRO A 234 12.00 -13.90 12.14
N PRO A 235 12.04 -13.80 10.79
CA PRO A 235 13.30 -13.50 10.13
C PRO A 235 13.92 -12.35 10.91
N VAL A 236 15.06 -12.61 11.56
CA VAL A 236 15.69 -11.60 12.40
C VAL A 236 16.22 -10.61 11.39
N LEU A 237 15.38 -9.62 11.10
CA LEU A 237 15.66 -8.52 10.19
C LEU A 237 16.66 -7.65 10.93
N GLU A 238 17.94 -8.03 10.85
CA GLU A 238 19.01 -7.15 11.29
C GLU A 238 18.88 -5.84 10.50
N PRO A 239 18.92 -4.68 11.17
CA PRO A 239 18.94 -3.42 10.48
C PRO A 239 20.14 -3.42 9.53
N THR A 240 19.92 -3.21 8.24
CA THR A 240 20.98 -2.70 7.39
C THR A 240 21.47 -1.44 8.07
N GLY A 241 22.66 -1.52 8.64
CA GLY A 241 23.29 -0.41 9.32
C GLY A 241 23.20 0.83 8.45
N ASP A 242 22.89 1.94 9.11
CA ASP A 242 23.02 3.25 8.52
C ASP A 242 24.35 3.30 7.77
N GLY A 243 24.26 3.50 6.45
CA GLY A 243 25.38 3.84 5.61
C GLY A 243 25.86 5.25 5.93
N GLU A 244 26.19 5.51 7.19
CA GLU A 244 26.97 6.66 7.62
C GLU A 244 28.43 6.34 7.26
N LYS A 245 28.75 6.43 5.96
CA LYS A 245 30.12 6.64 5.53
C LYS A 245 30.33 8.14 5.39
N ALA A 246 30.93 8.68 6.44
CA ALA A 246 31.63 9.96 6.46
C ALA A 246 32.31 10.28 5.13
N ARG A 247 31.99 11.46 4.59
CA ARG A 247 32.96 12.42 4.04
C ARG A 247 32.45 13.83 4.26
#